data_AF-A0A3D8T4M2-F1
#
_entry.id   AF-A0A3D8T4M2-F1
#
_cell.length_a   1.000
_cell.length_b   1.000
_cell.length_c   1.000
_cell.angle_alpha   90.00
_cell.angle_beta   90.00
_cell.angle_gamma   90.00
#
_symmetry.space_group_name_H-M   'P 1'
#
loop_
_entity.id
_entity.type
_entity.pdbx_description
1 polymer ?
#
loop_
_entity_poly.entity_id
_entity_poly.type
_entity_poly.pdbx_seq_one_letter_code
_entity_poly.pdbx_strand_id
1 'polypeptide(L)'
;MAFDCYCAICGVGFSGMRIGTPSDATAERRRQYVESVSRSLDSAEERPPVPQDGEESIQSYDPRLVDQDNIAWTKQVHCLGMHEVKGKNKAFVSGPGYYADAGELAVKMGQRAKRTYFNCYGFGTDEAPGPVVPFHWCCFEILLRSLTGTTDPKDVDLDVLYDVMMGMCNSSGSALRLAYGDDVAHAQGQYWRCLPGAEFSVRHPTNTPNLAKFMQTQLKTNKPLHTPSKNLNFDTRTPKNPFGALPAELVYQICSFLPGSSLKSLIQASPFIHLLTNDDYFWRSFIESDMPWLFDSTAPAESLTQILRNSAPGVDLNHKQVYTWLDSVTKPKYGLEDPTLMGIANRRRIWGACEELAKGYRAVAVSAAA
;
A
#
# COMPACT_ATOMS: atom_id res chain seq x y z
N MET A 1 5.41 26.16 -0.72
CA MET A 1 6.60 25.43 -0.23
C MET A 1 6.15 24.55 0.91
N ALA A 2 6.48 23.27 0.90
CA ALA A 2 6.26 22.38 2.05
C ALA A 2 7.41 22.61 3.04
N PHE A 3 7.12 22.70 4.34
CA PHE A 3 8.17 22.72 5.37
C PHE A 3 8.51 21.31 5.82
N ASP A 4 7.55 20.39 5.74
CA ASP A 4 7.76 18.97 6.02
C ASP A 4 8.25 18.18 4.80
N CYS A 5 8.98 17.11 5.09
CA CYS A 5 9.27 16.03 4.14
C CYS A 5 8.41 14.79 4.46
N TYR A 6 8.06 14.06 3.42
CA TYR A 6 7.23 12.87 3.50
C TYR A 6 8.02 11.62 3.13
N CYS A 7 7.61 10.46 3.65
CA CYS A 7 8.19 9.19 3.26
C CYS A 7 8.08 8.97 1.76
N ALA A 8 9.20 8.68 1.11
CA ALA A 8 9.29 8.49 -0.33
C ALA A 8 8.43 7.35 -0.85
N ILE A 9 8.10 6.38 0.00
CA ILE A 9 7.41 5.15 -0.38
C ILE A 9 5.92 5.23 -0.07
N CYS A 10 5.53 5.70 1.12
CA CYS A 10 4.13 5.74 1.54
C CYS A 10 3.50 7.13 1.54
N GLY A 11 4.28 8.20 1.35
CA GLY A 11 3.81 9.59 1.36
C GLY A 11 3.38 10.13 2.73
N VAL A 12 3.48 9.33 3.80
CA VAL A 12 3.10 9.73 5.16
C VAL A 12 4.21 10.56 5.81
N GLY A 13 3.84 11.57 6.59
CA GLY A 13 4.77 12.41 7.35
C GLY A 13 5.48 11.69 8.50
N PHE A 14 6.55 12.29 8.99
CA PHE A 14 7.32 11.78 10.14
C PHE A 14 6.96 12.42 11.48
N SER A 15 6.07 13.42 11.45
CA SER A 15 5.62 14.22 12.58
C SER A 15 4.15 14.65 12.36
N GLY A 16 3.60 15.45 13.28
CA GLY A 16 2.26 16.04 13.10
C GLY A 16 1.08 15.09 13.35
N MET A 17 1.32 13.82 13.69
CA MET A 17 0.27 12.86 14.03
C MET A 17 -0.37 13.23 15.37
N ARG A 18 -1.65 13.60 15.34
CA ARG A 18 -2.46 13.96 16.51
C ARG A 18 -3.60 12.97 16.67
N ILE A 19 -3.73 12.40 17.86
CA ILE A 19 -4.85 11.53 18.24
C ILE A 19 -5.79 12.36 19.11
N GLY A 20 -7.10 12.26 18.83
CA GLY A 20 -8.12 12.98 19.59
C GLY A 20 -8.33 12.41 21.00
N THR A 21 -9.14 13.11 21.79
CA THR A 21 -9.56 12.65 23.12
C THR A 21 -10.83 11.81 23.04
N PRO A 22 -10.97 10.75 23.85
CA PRO A 22 -12.19 9.94 23.91
C PRO A 22 -13.30 10.72 24.64
N SER A 23 -14.30 11.21 23.90
CA SER A 23 -15.59 11.63 24.45
C SER A 23 -16.72 11.33 23.47
N ASP A 24 -17.89 10.95 23.97
CA ASP A 24 -19.02 10.52 23.13
C ASP A 24 -19.49 11.61 22.16
N ALA A 25 -19.53 12.87 22.63
CA ALA A 25 -19.85 14.02 21.79
C ALA A 25 -18.86 14.20 20.62
N THR A 26 -17.57 13.93 20.86
CA THR A 26 -16.52 14.01 19.83
C THR A 26 -16.62 12.84 18.85
N ALA A 27 -16.90 11.63 19.35
CA ALA A 27 -17.03 10.44 18.53
C ALA A 27 -18.23 10.54 17.57
N GLU A 28 -19.36 11.05 18.04
CA GLU A 28 -20.55 11.24 17.20
C GLU A 28 -20.31 12.31 16.13
N ARG A 29 -19.74 13.45 16.50
CA ARG A 29 -19.39 14.51 15.56
C ARG A 29 -18.40 14.04 14.49
N ARG A 30 -17.44 13.20 14.87
CA ARG A 30 -16.51 12.54 13.93
C ARG A 30 -17.22 11.65 12.94
N ARG A 31 -18.13 10.79 13.40
CA ARG A 31 -18.92 9.92 12.53
C ARG A 31 -19.73 10.73 11.52
N GLN A 32 -20.43 11.77 11.99
CA GLN A 32 -21.21 12.65 11.12
C GLN A 32 -20.33 13.37 10.08
N TYR A 33 -19.16 13.85 10.48
CA TYR A 33 -18.19 14.45 9.56
C TYR A 33 -17.71 13.44 8.51
N VAL A 34 -17.25 12.25 8.93
CA VAL A 34 -16.76 11.21 8.02
C VAL A 34 -17.85 10.75 7.06
N GLU A 35 -19.08 10.56 7.55
CA GLU A 35 -20.21 10.18 6.71
C GLU A 35 -20.54 11.28 5.68
N SER A 36 -20.54 12.54 6.10
CA SER A 36 -20.79 13.69 5.22
C SER A 36 -19.74 13.80 4.10
N VAL A 37 -18.46 13.65 4.44
CA VAL A 37 -17.37 13.63 3.45
C VAL A 37 -17.48 12.40 2.54
N SER A 38 -17.77 11.21 3.09
CA SER A 38 -17.94 10.00 2.28
C SER A 38 -19.05 10.14 1.24
N ARG A 39 -20.19 10.75 1.62
CA ARG A 39 -21.30 11.02 0.68
C ARG A 39 -20.89 12.00 -0.42
N SER A 40 -20.10 13.01 -0.08
CA SER A 40 -19.60 14.01 -1.04
C SER A 40 -18.63 13.39 -2.05
N LEU A 41 -17.77 12.46 -1.59
CA LEU A 41 -16.87 11.70 -2.47
C LEU A 41 -17.65 10.79 -3.43
N ASP A 42 -18.72 10.16 -2.96
CA ASP A 42 -19.57 9.29 -3.79
C ASP A 42 -20.41 10.08 -4.82
N SER A 43 -20.77 11.34 -4.54
CA SER A 43 -21.55 12.21 -5.44
C SER A 43 -20.70 12.95 -6.49
N ALA A 44 -19.37 12.78 -6.48
CA ALA A 44 -18.41 13.56 -7.27
C ALA A 44 -18.52 15.08 -7.05
N GLU A 45 -19.05 15.51 -5.90
CA GLU A 45 -19.03 16.93 -5.51
C GLU A 45 -17.61 17.34 -5.12
N GLU A 46 -17.08 18.40 -5.74
CA GLU A 46 -15.67 18.78 -5.65
C GLU A 46 -15.19 19.23 -4.26
N ARG A 47 -16.08 19.42 -3.28
CA ARG A 47 -15.67 19.94 -1.96
C ARG A 47 -16.32 19.22 -0.79
N PRO A 48 -15.52 18.67 0.15
CA PRO A 48 -16.05 18.30 1.45
C PRO A 48 -16.62 19.55 2.14
N PRO A 49 -17.69 19.39 2.95
CA PRO A 49 -18.29 20.50 3.64
C PRO A 49 -17.27 21.20 4.54
N VAL A 50 -17.15 22.52 4.37
CA VAL A 50 -16.36 23.36 5.27
C VAL A 50 -17.04 23.31 6.64
N PRO A 51 -16.29 23.11 7.74
CA PRO A 51 -16.85 23.21 9.09
C PRO A 51 -17.64 24.52 9.24
N GLN A 52 -18.85 24.45 9.79
CA GLN A 52 -19.66 25.65 10.03
C GLN A 52 -18.94 26.60 11.02
N ASP A 53 -19.18 27.90 10.91
CA ASP A 53 -18.56 28.88 11.81
C ASP A 53 -18.86 28.55 13.29
N GLY A 54 -17.81 28.48 14.12
CA GLY A 54 -17.89 28.16 15.55
C GLY A 54 -17.68 26.69 15.91
N GLU A 55 -17.58 25.81 14.92
CA GLU A 55 -17.32 24.39 15.12
C GLU A 55 -15.79 24.11 15.14
N GLU A 56 -15.22 23.70 16.28
CA GLU A 56 -13.79 23.32 16.35
C GLU A 56 -13.45 22.29 15.26
N SER A 57 -12.53 22.62 14.36
CA SER A 57 -12.17 21.71 13.27
C SER A 57 -11.55 20.43 13.84
N ILE A 58 -12.15 19.27 13.56
CA ILE A 58 -11.60 17.99 13.96
C ILE A 58 -10.35 17.72 13.11
N GLN A 59 -9.17 18.02 13.66
CA GLN A 59 -7.87 17.84 12.99
C GLN A 59 -6.98 16.83 13.73
N SER A 60 -7.59 15.74 14.16
CA SER A 60 -6.91 14.62 14.83
C SER A 60 -7.65 13.31 14.54
N TYR A 61 -6.90 12.21 14.58
CA TYR A 61 -7.43 10.87 14.32
C TYR A 61 -8.31 10.35 15.45
N ASP A 62 -9.17 9.37 15.13
CA ASP A 62 -10.02 8.66 16.09
C ASP A 62 -9.22 7.79 17.07
N PRO A 63 -9.22 8.08 18.40
CA PRO A 63 -8.54 7.25 19.39
C PRO A 63 -9.10 5.83 19.51
N ARG A 64 -10.29 5.55 18.94
CA ARG A 64 -10.86 4.20 18.87
C ARG A 64 -10.27 3.37 17.73
N LEU A 65 -9.69 4.03 16.73
CA LEU A 65 -9.19 3.42 15.49
C LEU A 65 -7.65 3.37 15.47
N VAL A 66 -7.01 4.41 16.01
CA VAL A 66 -5.56 4.53 16.13
C VAL A 66 -5.17 5.01 17.52
N ASP A 67 -4.20 4.32 18.11
CA ASP A 67 -3.49 4.71 19.32
C ASP A 67 -2.03 5.08 19.02
N GLN A 68 -1.30 5.51 20.05
CA GLN A 68 0.07 5.97 19.90
C GLN A 68 1.04 4.85 19.47
N ASP A 69 0.79 3.62 19.87
CA ASP A 69 1.60 2.46 19.49
C ASP A 69 1.40 2.15 18.00
N ASN A 70 0.17 2.30 17.50
CA ASN A 70 -0.17 2.02 16.11
C ASN A 70 0.47 3.00 15.13
N ILE A 71 0.74 4.24 15.56
CA ILE A 71 1.37 5.29 14.74
C ILE A 71 2.84 5.52 15.10
N ALA A 72 3.39 4.85 16.12
CA ALA A 72 4.77 5.07 16.59
C ALA A 72 5.81 4.87 15.47
N TRP A 73 5.55 3.92 14.56
CA TRP A 73 6.38 3.65 13.39
C TRP A 73 6.58 4.87 12.48
N THR A 74 5.61 5.79 12.44
CA THR A 74 5.69 6.99 11.60
C THR A 74 6.83 7.92 12.02
N LYS A 75 7.26 7.87 13.28
CA LYS A 75 8.31 8.74 13.84
C LYS A 75 9.72 8.25 13.57
N GLN A 76 9.87 6.97 13.25
CA GLN A 76 11.16 6.38 12.95
C GLN A 76 11.49 6.58 11.47
N VAL A 77 12.56 7.31 11.20
CA VAL A 77 13.02 7.58 9.82
C VAL A 77 14.32 6.84 9.53
N HIS A 78 14.41 6.36 8.29
CA HIS A 78 15.63 5.94 7.64
C HIS A 78 15.76 6.75 6.34
N CYS A 79 16.93 6.77 5.74
CA CYS A 79 17.10 7.40 4.43
C CYS A 79 18.00 6.59 3.51
N LEU A 80 17.72 6.71 2.21
CA LEU A 80 18.58 6.28 1.12
C LEU A 80 19.36 7.50 0.65
N GLY A 81 20.68 7.43 0.68
CA GLY A 81 21.55 8.52 0.26
C GLY A 81 22.69 8.00 -0.60
N MET A 82 23.46 8.93 -1.15
CA MET A 82 24.66 8.64 -1.92
C MET A 82 25.88 9.17 -1.17
N HIS A 83 26.93 8.38 -1.03
CA HIS A 83 28.22 8.83 -0.49
C HIS A 83 29.36 8.62 -1.49
N GLU A 84 30.45 9.37 -1.35
CA GLU A 84 31.62 9.16 -2.18
C GLU A 84 32.57 8.15 -1.51
N VAL A 85 32.87 7.05 -2.21
CA VAL A 85 33.86 6.04 -1.80
C VAL A 85 34.90 5.90 -2.90
N LYS A 86 36.11 6.41 -2.63
CA LYS A 86 37.27 6.33 -3.54
C LYS A 86 36.96 6.92 -4.94
N GLY A 87 36.30 8.07 -4.99
CA GLY A 87 35.93 8.74 -6.24
C GLY A 87 34.75 8.09 -6.99
N LYS A 88 34.06 7.12 -6.37
CA LYS A 88 32.80 6.56 -6.90
C LYS A 88 31.66 6.88 -5.95
N ASN A 89 30.55 7.35 -6.50
CA ASN A 89 29.31 7.49 -5.78
C ASN A 89 28.72 6.11 -5.51
N LYS A 90 28.38 5.83 -4.24
CA LYS A 90 27.72 4.60 -3.83
C LYS A 90 26.56 4.88 -2.88
N ALA A 91 25.43 4.22 -3.12
CA ALA A 91 24.24 4.38 -2.32
C ALA A 91 24.37 3.65 -0.99
N PHE A 92 23.74 4.20 0.03
CA PHE A 92 23.69 3.63 1.37
C PHE A 92 22.29 3.78 1.97
N VAL A 93 21.93 2.85 2.84
CA VAL A 93 20.76 2.96 3.72
C VAL A 93 21.24 3.33 5.13
N SER A 94 20.66 4.37 5.72
CA SER A 94 21.01 4.80 7.07
C SER A 94 20.49 3.84 8.14
N GLY A 95 21.09 3.90 9.33
CA GLY A 95 20.47 3.40 10.55
C GLY A 95 19.26 4.24 10.97
N PRO A 96 18.53 3.82 12.03
CA PRO A 96 17.33 4.49 12.47
C PRO A 96 17.61 5.88 13.05
N GLY A 97 16.71 6.82 12.75
CA GLY A 97 16.76 8.21 13.18
C GLY A 97 15.38 8.78 13.53
N TYR A 98 15.32 10.11 13.61
CA TYR A 98 14.09 10.87 13.75
C TYR A 98 14.10 12.10 12.84
N TYR A 99 12.92 12.63 12.55
CA TYR A 99 12.75 13.90 11.84
C TYR A 99 13.03 15.08 12.77
N ALA A 100 13.94 15.97 12.38
CA ALA A 100 14.44 17.05 13.20
C ALA A 100 13.68 18.38 13.05
N ASP A 101 12.92 18.53 11.94
CA ASP A 101 12.14 19.70 11.48
C ASP A 101 12.70 20.30 10.16
N ALA A 102 11.89 21.08 9.45
CA ALA A 102 12.23 21.79 8.21
C ALA A 102 12.87 20.91 7.11
N GLY A 103 12.39 19.68 6.94
CA GLY A 103 12.94 18.74 5.95
C GLY A 103 14.26 18.05 6.38
N GLU A 104 14.73 18.28 7.59
CA GLU A 104 15.96 17.70 8.12
C GLU A 104 15.68 16.39 8.89
N LEU A 105 16.57 15.41 8.75
CA LEU A 105 16.56 14.18 9.53
C LEU A 105 17.87 13.96 10.28
N ALA A 106 17.78 13.33 11.44
CA ALA A 106 18.91 12.97 12.29
C ALA A 106 19.02 11.44 12.39
N VAL A 107 19.96 10.84 11.66
CA VAL A 107 20.10 9.38 11.52
C VAL A 107 21.44 8.86 12.02
N LYS A 108 21.49 7.57 12.35
CA LYS A 108 22.73 6.87 12.69
C LYS A 108 23.45 6.42 11.42
N MET A 109 24.74 6.74 11.31
CA MET A 109 25.60 6.30 10.22
C MET A 109 26.61 5.27 10.73
N GLY A 110 26.48 4.02 10.29
CA GLY A 110 27.34 2.91 10.74
C GLY A 110 27.31 2.72 12.26
N GLN A 111 28.50 2.52 12.86
CA GLN A 111 28.66 2.35 14.31
C GLN A 111 28.92 3.66 15.07
N ARG A 112 28.73 4.82 14.43
CA ARG A 112 29.01 6.12 15.07
C ARG A 112 28.03 6.40 16.21
N ALA A 113 28.54 6.96 17.30
CA ALA A 113 27.72 7.36 18.45
C ALA A 113 26.88 8.62 18.16
N LYS A 114 27.43 9.57 17.40
CA LYS A 114 26.76 10.82 17.02
C LYS A 114 25.86 10.59 15.80
N ARG A 115 24.68 11.19 15.80
CA ARG A 115 23.78 11.24 14.64
C ARG A 115 24.29 12.24 13.61
N THR A 116 24.10 11.93 12.34
CA THR A 116 24.36 12.80 11.19
C THR A 116 23.05 13.43 10.74
N TYR A 117 23.11 14.70 10.37
CA TYR A 117 21.98 15.47 9.87
C TYR A 117 22.02 15.54 8.35
N PHE A 118 20.87 15.33 7.70
CA PHE A 118 20.73 15.43 6.25
C PHE A 118 19.46 16.17 5.87
N ASN A 119 19.51 16.90 4.76
CA ASN A 119 18.35 17.51 4.12
C ASN A 119 17.69 16.51 3.18
N CYS A 120 16.40 16.28 3.37
CA CYS A 120 15.61 15.41 2.51
C CYS A 120 15.31 16.09 1.18
N TYR A 121 15.46 15.38 0.07
CA TYR A 121 15.10 15.83 -1.29
C TYR A 121 15.74 17.14 -1.80
N GLY A 122 16.54 17.82 -0.98
CA GLY A 122 17.14 19.11 -1.24
C GLY A 122 18.61 19.02 -1.65
N PHE A 123 19.48 19.69 -0.90
CA PHE A 123 20.92 19.72 -1.14
C PHE A 123 21.64 18.68 -0.29
N GLY A 124 22.83 18.28 -0.74
CA GLY A 124 23.70 17.34 -0.02
C GLY A 124 24.45 17.98 1.15
N THR A 125 25.21 17.14 1.84
CA THR A 125 26.18 17.49 2.88
C THR A 125 27.55 16.90 2.53
N ASP A 126 28.59 17.21 3.30
CA ASP A 126 29.91 16.58 3.12
C ASP A 126 29.86 15.05 3.27
N GLU A 127 28.92 14.53 4.07
CA GLU A 127 28.76 13.09 4.31
C GLU A 127 27.92 12.40 3.22
N ALA A 128 27.05 13.15 2.54
CA ALA A 128 26.25 12.69 1.41
C ALA A 128 26.15 13.83 0.39
N PRO A 129 26.99 13.87 -0.67
CA PRO A 129 27.06 15.01 -1.59
C PRO A 129 25.74 15.29 -2.34
N GLY A 130 24.83 14.31 -2.39
CA GLY A 130 23.47 14.48 -2.89
C GLY A 130 22.41 14.48 -1.78
N PRO A 131 21.17 14.89 -2.10
CA PRO A 131 20.04 14.76 -1.17
C PRO A 131 19.84 13.32 -0.71
N VAL A 132 19.23 13.18 0.45
CA VAL A 132 18.75 11.88 0.93
C VAL A 132 17.24 11.74 0.70
N VAL A 133 16.80 10.51 0.51
CA VAL A 133 15.41 10.14 0.30
C VAL A 133 14.90 9.45 1.57
N PRO A 134 14.02 10.09 2.36
CA PRO A 134 13.56 9.55 3.64
C PRO A 134 12.47 8.48 3.45
N PHE A 135 12.46 7.48 4.33
CA PHE A 135 11.42 6.45 4.35
C PHE A 135 11.24 5.83 5.74
N HIS A 136 10.09 5.17 5.96
CA HIS A 136 9.88 4.29 7.11
C HIS A 136 10.37 2.87 6.77
N TRP A 137 10.98 2.19 7.74
CA TRP A 137 11.57 0.85 7.50
C TRP A 137 10.54 -0.17 6.98
N CYS A 138 9.35 -0.20 7.59
CA CYS A 138 8.28 -1.10 7.15
C CYS A 138 7.78 -0.82 5.71
N CYS A 139 7.90 0.42 5.22
CA CYS A 139 7.61 0.75 3.83
C CYS A 139 8.73 0.27 2.91
N PHE A 140 9.99 0.36 3.35
CA PHE A 140 11.13 -0.17 2.61
C PHE A 140 11.06 -1.69 2.46
N GLU A 141 10.65 -2.42 3.50
CA GLU A 141 10.39 -3.86 3.40
C GLU A 141 9.33 -4.21 2.34
N ILE A 142 8.27 -3.41 2.22
CA ILE A 142 7.25 -3.58 1.17
C ILE A 142 7.85 -3.34 -0.22
N LEU A 143 8.68 -2.29 -0.36
CA LEU A 143 9.37 -1.99 -1.60
C LEU A 143 10.33 -3.12 -2.02
N LEU A 144 11.16 -3.62 -1.09
CA LEU A 144 12.07 -4.74 -1.35
C LEU A 144 11.29 -5.96 -1.83
N ARG A 145 10.17 -6.30 -1.18
CA ARG A 145 9.31 -7.42 -1.61
C ARG A 145 8.77 -7.22 -3.02
N SER A 146 8.39 -6.00 -3.40
CA SER A 146 7.91 -5.70 -4.75
C SER A 146 9.00 -5.76 -5.83
N LEU A 147 10.26 -5.57 -5.44
CA LEU A 147 11.42 -5.58 -6.34
C LEU A 147 11.97 -7.00 -6.51
N THR A 148 12.14 -7.74 -5.42
CA THR A 148 12.92 -8.99 -5.37
C THR A 148 12.16 -10.18 -4.79
N GLY A 149 11.00 -9.95 -4.16
CA GLY A 149 10.29 -10.96 -3.38
C GLY A 149 10.87 -11.19 -1.98
N THR A 150 11.97 -10.52 -1.62
CA THR A 150 12.64 -10.66 -0.31
C THR A 150 12.57 -9.34 0.48
N THR A 151 13.05 -9.36 1.73
CA THR A 151 13.22 -8.14 2.54
C THR A 151 14.68 -7.80 2.78
N ASP A 152 15.62 -8.45 2.09
CA ASP A 152 17.05 -8.17 2.24
C ASP A 152 17.45 -7.05 1.28
N PRO A 153 17.92 -5.89 1.78
CA PRO A 153 18.40 -4.79 0.92
C PRO A 153 19.55 -5.19 0.00
N LYS A 154 20.28 -6.28 0.28
CA LYS A 154 21.39 -6.76 -0.56
C LYS A 154 20.96 -7.32 -1.90
N ASP A 155 19.69 -7.71 -2.03
CA ASP A 155 19.13 -8.24 -3.28
C ASP A 155 18.75 -7.10 -4.27
N VAL A 156 18.91 -5.84 -3.86
CA VAL A 156 18.57 -4.64 -4.64
C VAL A 156 19.82 -3.82 -4.93
N ASP A 157 19.93 -3.35 -6.17
CA ASP A 157 20.90 -2.33 -6.55
C ASP A 157 20.46 -0.97 -6.00
N LEU A 158 21.06 -0.57 -4.88
CA LEU A 158 20.72 0.68 -4.21
C LEU A 158 21.10 1.92 -5.03
N ASP A 159 22.07 1.82 -5.94
CA ASP A 159 22.50 2.94 -6.80
C ASP A 159 21.39 3.23 -7.81
N VAL A 160 20.92 2.19 -8.50
CA VAL A 160 19.76 2.29 -9.42
C VAL A 160 18.51 2.76 -8.69
N LEU A 161 18.27 2.24 -7.48
CA LEU A 161 17.11 2.64 -6.70
C LEU A 161 17.16 4.12 -6.32
N TYR A 162 18.32 4.61 -5.90
CA TYR A 162 18.52 6.02 -5.57
C TYR A 162 18.25 6.91 -6.78
N ASP A 163 18.83 6.60 -7.94
CA ASP A 163 18.65 7.38 -9.17
C ASP A 163 17.18 7.44 -9.61
N VAL A 164 16.48 6.30 -9.54
CA VAL A 164 15.04 6.23 -9.85
C VAL A 164 14.23 7.09 -8.88
N MET A 165 14.47 6.98 -7.58
CA MET A 165 13.76 7.78 -6.57
C MET A 165 14.03 9.28 -6.78
N MET A 166 15.29 9.67 -7.03
CA MET A 166 15.66 11.07 -7.27
C MET A 166 15.02 11.62 -8.55
N GLY A 167 14.94 10.83 -9.62
CA GLY A 167 14.23 11.21 -10.85
C GLY A 167 12.73 11.44 -10.66
N MET A 168 12.16 10.91 -9.57
CA MET A 168 10.75 11.03 -9.23
C MET A 168 10.45 12.12 -8.19
N CYS A 169 11.41 12.91 -7.71
CA CYS A 169 11.13 13.97 -6.74
C CYS A 169 10.09 14.98 -7.27
N ASN A 170 9.16 15.39 -6.42
CA ASN A 170 8.17 16.42 -6.75
C ASN A 170 8.81 17.82 -6.81
N SER A 171 8.10 18.76 -7.42
CA SER A 171 8.59 20.14 -7.59
C SER A 171 8.75 20.90 -6.27
N SER A 172 8.10 20.45 -5.19
CA SER A 172 8.24 21.04 -3.86
C SER A 172 9.41 20.50 -3.07
N GLY A 173 10.12 19.47 -3.55
CA GLY A 173 11.22 18.84 -2.83
C GLY A 173 10.80 18.22 -1.50
N SER A 174 9.64 17.57 -1.45
CA SER A 174 9.08 17.04 -0.19
C SER A 174 8.59 15.59 -0.27
N ALA A 175 8.38 15.06 -1.47
CA ALA A 175 7.96 13.68 -1.70
C ALA A 175 8.33 13.24 -3.13
N LEU A 176 8.07 11.97 -3.46
CA LEU A 176 8.11 11.51 -4.84
C LEU A 176 6.77 11.78 -5.54
N ARG A 177 6.79 11.86 -6.87
CA ARG A 177 5.61 11.97 -7.75
C ARG A 177 4.96 10.59 -7.94
N LEU A 178 4.53 9.98 -6.84
CA LEU A 178 3.85 8.68 -6.81
C LEU A 178 2.38 8.86 -6.47
N ALA A 179 1.53 7.95 -6.94
CA ALA A 179 0.14 7.90 -6.52
C ALA A 179 0.00 7.33 -5.10
N TYR A 180 0.30 8.14 -4.08
CA TYR A 180 0.18 7.72 -2.67
C TYR A 180 -1.26 7.49 -2.21
N GLY A 181 -2.26 7.83 -3.03
CA GLY A 181 -3.69 7.84 -2.71
C GLY A 181 -4.18 9.24 -2.33
N ASP A 182 -5.42 9.55 -2.70
CA ASP A 182 -5.99 10.90 -2.58
C ASP A 182 -5.99 11.41 -1.14
N ASP A 183 -6.31 10.55 -0.17
CA ASP A 183 -6.30 10.88 1.26
C ASP A 183 -4.91 11.32 1.74
N VAL A 184 -3.85 10.62 1.31
CA VAL A 184 -2.47 10.95 1.67
C VAL A 184 -2.01 12.21 0.96
N ALA A 185 -2.35 12.37 -0.31
CA ALA A 185 -2.06 13.60 -1.05
C ALA A 185 -2.75 14.82 -0.41
N HIS A 186 -3.99 14.67 0.08
CA HIS A 186 -4.71 15.74 0.79
C HIS A 186 -4.16 16.03 2.18
N ALA A 187 -3.51 15.06 2.82
CA ALA A 187 -2.83 15.23 4.10
C ALA A 187 -1.47 15.93 3.98
N GLN A 188 -0.87 15.93 2.78
CA GLN A 188 0.38 16.64 2.48
C GLN A 188 0.13 18.15 2.29
N GLY A 189 1.09 18.97 2.67
CA GLY A 189 0.98 20.43 2.64
C GLY A 189 2.18 21.11 3.28
N GLN A 190 1.93 22.19 4.02
CA GLN A 190 2.97 22.83 4.82
C GLN A 190 3.44 21.93 5.98
N TYR A 191 2.47 21.28 6.62
CA TYR A 191 2.64 20.27 7.67
C TYR A 191 1.73 19.08 7.39
N TRP A 192 2.02 17.92 7.98
CA TRP A 192 1.11 16.78 7.94
C TRP A 192 -0.26 17.10 8.58
N ARG A 193 -1.34 16.93 7.84
CA ARG A 193 -2.72 17.12 8.33
C ARG A 193 -3.34 15.77 8.69
N CYS A 194 -3.79 15.64 9.94
CA CYS A 194 -4.60 14.49 10.36
C CYS A 194 -6.02 14.63 9.81
N LEU A 195 -6.40 13.74 8.89
CA LEU A 195 -7.72 13.69 8.28
C LEU A 195 -8.57 12.60 8.97
N PRO A 196 -9.67 12.98 9.66
CA PRO A 196 -10.63 12.00 10.16
C PRO A 196 -11.19 11.17 9.00
N GLY A 197 -11.32 9.86 9.16
CA GLY A 197 -11.73 8.93 8.11
C GLY A 197 -10.57 8.35 7.29
N ALA A 198 -9.38 8.94 7.35
CA ALA A 198 -8.18 8.44 6.67
C ALA A 198 -7.21 7.70 7.62
N GLU A 199 -7.66 7.25 8.79
CA GLU A 199 -6.85 6.58 9.82
C GLU A 199 -6.10 5.36 9.27
N PHE A 200 -6.67 4.68 8.28
CA PHE A 200 -6.02 3.55 7.63
C PHE A 200 -4.63 3.93 7.08
N SER A 201 -4.42 5.16 6.60
CA SER A 201 -3.15 5.61 6.01
C SER A 201 -1.97 5.64 6.99
N VAL A 202 -2.25 5.76 8.30
CA VAL A 202 -1.24 5.86 9.36
C VAL A 202 -1.14 4.61 10.23
N ARG A 203 -2.01 3.60 10.00
CA ARG A 203 -1.90 2.29 10.66
C ARG A 203 -0.69 1.52 10.14
N HIS A 204 0.00 0.83 11.05
CA HIS A 204 1.21 0.08 10.68
C HIS A 204 0.91 -0.93 9.54
N PRO A 205 1.62 -0.85 8.40
CA PRO A 205 1.27 -1.65 7.23
C PRO A 205 1.74 -3.11 7.33
N THR A 206 2.88 -3.39 7.97
CA THR A 206 3.36 -4.79 8.13
C THR A 206 2.88 -5.43 9.45
N ASN A 207 3.01 -4.77 10.59
CA ASN A 207 2.49 -5.25 11.88
C ASN A 207 0.95 -5.21 11.95
N THR A 208 0.30 -6.27 11.47
CA THR A 208 -1.17 -6.43 11.47
C THR A 208 -1.58 -7.60 12.37
N PRO A 209 -1.53 -7.42 13.71
CA PRO A 209 -1.93 -8.48 14.63
C PRO A 209 -3.40 -8.84 14.40
N ASN A 210 -3.75 -10.11 14.57
CA ASN A 210 -5.08 -10.68 14.35
C ASN A 210 -5.55 -10.78 12.88
N LEU A 211 -4.81 -10.26 11.90
CA LEU A 211 -5.21 -10.36 10.49
C LEU A 211 -5.35 -11.83 10.04
N ALA A 212 -4.34 -12.66 10.30
CA ALA A 212 -4.37 -14.08 9.95
C ALA A 212 -5.57 -14.80 10.60
N LYS A 213 -5.79 -14.58 11.90
CA LYS A 213 -6.92 -15.15 12.65
C LYS A 213 -8.27 -14.67 12.11
N PHE A 214 -8.39 -13.38 11.80
CA PHE A 214 -9.60 -12.80 11.21
C PHE A 214 -9.90 -13.47 9.85
N MET A 215 -8.90 -13.54 8.97
CA MET A 215 -9.05 -14.15 7.65
C MET A 215 -9.42 -15.64 7.75
N GLN A 216 -8.74 -16.41 8.60
CA GLN A 216 -9.10 -17.81 8.87
C GLN A 216 -10.52 -17.97 9.38
N THR A 217 -10.98 -17.05 10.23
CA THR A 217 -12.36 -17.07 10.73
C THR A 217 -13.34 -16.81 9.61
N GLN A 218 -13.11 -15.77 8.79
CA GLN A 218 -13.97 -15.41 7.68
C GLN A 218 -14.03 -16.52 6.61
N LEU A 219 -12.89 -17.14 6.26
CA LEU A 219 -12.84 -18.27 5.33
C LEU A 219 -13.62 -19.50 5.81
N LYS A 220 -13.94 -19.61 7.12
CA LYS A 220 -14.74 -20.71 7.68
C LYS A 220 -16.21 -20.35 7.87
N THR A 221 -16.51 -19.10 8.19
CA THR A 221 -17.86 -18.69 8.63
C THR A 221 -18.65 -17.95 7.55
N ASN A 222 -17.97 -17.36 6.57
CA ASN A 222 -18.60 -16.55 5.53
C ASN A 222 -19.20 -17.45 4.44
N LYS A 223 -20.48 -17.82 4.63
CA LYS A 223 -21.26 -18.69 3.73
C LYS A 223 -21.15 -18.33 2.23
N PRO A 224 -21.22 -17.05 1.82
CA PRO A 224 -20.96 -16.64 0.44
C PRO A 224 -19.66 -17.21 -0.19
N LEU A 225 -18.59 -17.36 0.59
CA LEU A 225 -17.29 -17.86 0.10
C LEU A 225 -17.32 -19.34 -0.30
N HIS A 226 -18.34 -20.08 0.12
CA HIS A 226 -18.54 -21.50 -0.18
C HIS A 226 -19.60 -21.71 -1.27
N THR A 227 -20.17 -20.64 -1.84
CA THR A 227 -21.25 -20.77 -2.82
C THR A 227 -20.68 -21.26 -4.15
N PRO A 228 -21.15 -22.39 -4.71
CA PRO A 228 -20.65 -22.89 -5.99
C PRO A 228 -20.90 -21.90 -7.13
N SER A 229 -19.97 -21.85 -8.09
CA SER A 229 -20.15 -21.07 -9.32
C SER A 229 -21.34 -21.63 -10.11
N LYS A 230 -22.26 -20.75 -10.55
CA LYS A 230 -23.38 -21.17 -11.40
C LYS A 230 -22.87 -21.50 -12.79
N ASN A 231 -23.08 -22.74 -13.23
CA ASN A 231 -22.84 -23.12 -14.62
C ASN A 231 -23.88 -22.42 -15.50
N LEU A 232 -23.40 -21.63 -16.46
CA LEU A 232 -24.22 -21.06 -17.51
C LEU A 232 -24.30 -22.07 -18.66
N ASN A 233 -25.50 -22.32 -19.18
CA ASN A 233 -25.69 -23.15 -20.37
C ASN A 233 -25.52 -22.28 -21.62
N PHE A 234 -24.60 -22.66 -22.50
CA PHE A 234 -24.17 -21.87 -23.66
C PHE A 234 -24.50 -22.51 -25.01
N ASP A 235 -25.24 -23.62 -25.05
CA ASP A 235 -25.52 -24.43 -26.25
C ASP A 235 -26.22 -23.67 -27.41
N THR A 236 -26.57 -22.39 -27.24
CA THR A 236 -27.44 -21.65 -28.15
C THR A 236 -26.88 -20.33 -28.69
N ARG A 237 -25.64 -19.93 -28.40
CA ARG A 237 -25.18 -18.55 -28.70
C ARG A 237 -24.02 -18.45 -29.68
N THR A 238 -24.26 -17.67 -30.74
CA THR A 238 -23.29 -17.15 -31.72
C THR A 238 -23.00 -15.67 -31.41
N PRO A 239 -21.81 -15.11 -31.74
CA PRO A 239 -20.72 -15.68 -32.55
C PRO A 239 -19.71 -16.53 -31.77
N LYS A 240 -18.90 -17.31 -32.51
CA LYS A 240 -17.77 -18.07 -31.96
C LYS A 240 -16.74 -17.12 -31.37
N ASN A 241 -16.40 -17.34 -30.10
CA ASN A 241 -15.49 -16.52 -29.33
C ASN A 241 -14.04 -16.64 -29.86
N PRO A 242 -13.29 -15.53 -30.09
CA PRO A 242 -11.91 -15.61 -30.57
C PRO A 242 -10.96 -16.32 -29.61
N PHE A 243 -11.21 -16.26 -28.30
CA PHE A 243 -10.45 -17.01 -27.29
C PHE A 243 -10.72 -18.52 -27.35
N GLY A 244 -11.86 -18.94 -27.93
CA GLY A 244 -12.18 -20.36 -28.10
C GLY A 244 -11.29 -21.09 -29.11
N ALA A 245 -10.47 -20.36 -29.88
CA ALA A 245 -9.45 -20.93 -30.76
C ALA A 245 -8.10 -21.13 -30.05
N LEU A 246 -7.93 -20.61 -28.83
CA LEU A 246 -6.70 -20.72 -28.06
C LEU A 246 -6.78 -21.88 -27.05
N PRO A 247 -5.65 -22.55 -26.75
CA PRO A 247 -5.54 -23.40 -25.57
C PRO A 247 -5.89 -22.65 -24.29
N ALA A 248 -6.53 -23.35 -23.34
CA ALA A 248 -6.98 -22.79 -22.07
C ALA A 248 -5.85 -22.08 -21.29
N GLU A 249 -4.65 -22.65 -21.35
CA GLU A 249 -3.45 -22.18 -20.67
C GLU A 249 -3.03 -20.78 -21.18
N LEU A 250 -3.13 -20.55 -22.49
CA LEU A 250 -2.83 -19.23 -23.06
C LEU A 250 -3.87 -18.20 -22.62
N VAL A 251 -5.13 -18.61 -22.51
CA VAL A 251 -6.20 -17.74 -22.05
C VAL A 251 -6.04 -17.40 -20.57
N TYR A 252 -5.64 -18.36 -19.73
CA TYR A 252 -5.25 -18.10 -18.34
C TYR A 252 -4.11 -17.11 -18.23
N GLN A 253 -3.07 -17.27 -19.06
CA GLN A 253 -1.95 -16.36 -19.08
C GLN A 253 -2.37 -14.94 -19.50
N ILE A 254 -3.20 -14.80 -20.54
CA ILE A 254 -3.76 -13.50 -20.94
C ILE A 254 -4.54 -12.88 -19.78
N CYS A 255 -5.40 -13.65 -19.12
CA CYS A 255 -6.18 -13.17 -17.97
C CYS A 255 -5.28 -12.76 -16.79
N SER A 256 -4.17 -13.46 -16.54
CA SER A 256 -3.23 -13.14 -15.46
C SER A 256 -2.47 -11.81 -15.66
N PHE A 257 -2.43 -11.28 -16.88
CA PHE A 257 -1.84 -9.97 -17.16
C PHE A 257 -2.83 -8.81 -17.00
N LEU A 258 -4.11 -9.10 -16.76
CA LEU A 258 -5.14 -8.08 -16.60
C LEU A 258 -5.29 -7.72 -15.11
N PRO A 259 -5.38 -6.42 -14.78
CA PRO A 259 -5.83 -6.00 -13.46
C PRO A 259 -7.22 -6.58 -13.16
N GLY A 260 -7.51 -6.88 -11.90
CA GLY A 260 -8.80 -7.43 -11.45
C GLY A 260 -10.06 -6.76 -12.03
N SER A 261 -10.07 -5.42 -12.12
CA SER A 261 -11.17 -4.66 -12.71
C SER A 261 -11.38 -4.94 -14.20
N SER A 262 -10.29 -5.03 -14.96
CA SER A 262 -10.30 -5.36 -16.39
C SER A 262 -10.67 -6.82 -16.62
N LEU A 263 -10.19 -7.73 -15.77
CA LEU A 263 -10.60 -9.14 -15.80
C LEU A 263 -12.11 -9.27 -15.56
N LYS A 264 -12.66 -8.54 -14.58
CA LYS A 264 -14.11 -8.52 -14.32
C LYS A 264 -14.89 -8.05 -15.55
N SER A 265 -14.47 -6.97 -16.19
CA SER A 265 -15.08 -6.48 -17.43
C SER A 265 -14.97 -7.51 -18.57
N LEU A 266 -13.83 -8.19 -18.71
CA LEU A 266 -13.64 -9.23 -19.72
C LEU A 266 -14.54 -10.46 -19.46
N ILE A 267 -14.66 -10.90 -18.21
CA ILE A 267 -15.57 -11.98 -17.79
C ILE A 267 -17.03 -11.62 -18.12
N GLN A 268 -17.41 -10.35 -17.96
CA GLN A 268 -18.76 -9.88 -18.32
C GLN A 268 -18.96 -9.82 -19.84
N ALA A 269 -17.94 -9.41 -20.59
CA ALA A 269 -18.01 -9.28 -22.04
C ALA A 269 -17.92 -10.63 -22.78
N SER A 270 -17.31 -11.65 -22.17
CA SER A 270 -16.95 -12.90 -22.83
C SER A 270 -17.42 -14.13 -22.06
N PRO A 271 -18.49 -14.81 -22.52
CA PRO A 271 -18.98 -16.04 -21.91
C PRO A 271 -17.96 -17.18 -21.83
N PHE A 272 -17.09 -17.29 -22.83
CA PHE A 272 -16.02 -18.28 -22.85
C PHE A 272 -15.01 -18.02 -21.72
N ILE A 273 -14.62 -16.75 -21.52
CA ILE A 273 -13.74 -16.37 -20.41
C ILE A 273 -14.46 -16.60 -19.07
N HIS A 274 -15.75 -16.30 -18.98
CA HIS A 274 -16.52 -16.59 -17.78
C HIS A 274 -16.50 -18.08 -17.41
N LEU A 275 -16.70 -18.96 -18.39
CA LEU A 275 -16.66 -20.41 -18.18
C LEU A 275 -15.26 -20.88 -17.77
N LEU A 276 -14.25 -20.43 -18.50
CA LEU A 276 -12.87 -20.84 -18.25
C LEU A 276 -12.40 -20.38 -16.86
N THR A 277 -12.72 -19.14 -16.48
CA THR A 277 -12.47 -18.60 -15.14
C THR A 277 -13.46 -19.10 -14.10
N ASN A 278 -14.25 -20.15 -14.33
CA ASN A 278 -14.92 -20.86 -13.23
C ASN A 278 -14.04 -21.95 -12.63
N ASP A 279 -12.90 -22.25 -13.25
CA ASP A 279 -11.86 -23.10 -12.66
C ASP A 279 -11.29 -22.46 -11.39
N ASP A 280 -11.24 -23.25 -10.32
CA ASP A 280 -10.76 -22.84 -9.02
C ASP A 280 -9.24 -22.61 -9.03
N TYR A 281 -8.50 -23.41 -9.80
CA TYR A 281 -7.05 -23.28 -9.93
C TYR A 281 -6.63 -21.92 -10.50
N PHE A 282 -7.41 -21.40 -11.45
CA PHE A 282 -7.22 -20.07 -12.01
C PHE A 282 -7.27 -19.00 -10.91
N TRP A 283 -8.31 -18.99 -10.08
CA TRP A 283 -8.46 -17.96 -9.04
C TRP A 283 -7.43 -18.07 -7.93
N ARG A 284 -7.02 -19.29 -7.56
CA ARG A 284 -5.91 -19.48 -6.61
C ARG A 284 -4.63 -18.84 -7.13
N SER A 285 -4.28 -19.13 -8.38
CA SER A 285 -3.10 -18.56 -9.03
C SER A 285 -3.24 -17.04 -9.20
N PHE A 286 -4.44 -16.57 -9.55
CA PHE A 286 -4.72 -15.16 -9.76
C PHE A 286 -4.63 -14.34 -8.47
N ILE A 287 -5.10 -14.86 -7.32
CA ILE A 287 -4.94 -14.20 -6.02
C ILE A 287 -3.46 -14.01 -5.70
N GLU A 288 -2.62 -15.02 -5.97
CA GLU A 288 -1.18 -14.94 -5.72
C GLU A 288 -0.48 -13.88 -6.58
N SER A 289 -0.89 -13.74 -7.83
CA SER A 289 -0.30 -12.76 -8.76
C SER A 289 -0.85 -11.35 -8.61
N ASP A 290 -2.17 -11.21 -8.43
CA ASP A 290 -2.88 -9.92 -8.42
C ASP A 290 -2.94 -9.29 -7.02
N MET A 291 -2.77 -10.08 -5.94
CA MET A 291 -2.78 -9.59 -4.56
C MET A 291 -1.49 -9.89 -3.78
N PRO A 292 -0.29 -9.59 -4.31
CA PRO A 292 0.99 -9.93 -3.67
C PRO A 292 1.20 -9.23 -2.31
N TRP A 293 0.46 -8.14 -2.03
CA TRP A 293 0.45 -7.46 -0.72
C TRP A 293 -0.22 -8.28 0.40
N LEU A 294 -0.90 -9.40 0.10
CA LEU A 294 -1.49 -10.28 1.13
C LEU A 294 -0.47 -11.13 1.89
N PHE A 295 0.84 -10.92 1.66
CA PHE A 295 1.88 -11.61 2.40
C PHE A 295 1.69 -11.48 3.92
N ASP A 296 2.01 -12.52 4.66
CA ASP A 296 2.04 -12.45 6.12
C ASP A 296 3.44 -12.06 6.60
N SER A 297 3.51 -11.11 7.51
CA SER A 297 4.74 -10.71 8.20
C SER A 297 5.05 -11.63 9.39
N THR A 298 4.06 -12.35 9.91
CA THR A 298 4.20 -13.24 11.08
C THR A 298 4.25 -14.70 10.64
N ALA A 299 5.48 -15.26 10.58
CA ALA A 299 5.82 -16.66 10.35
C ALA A 299 5.34 -17.31 9.01
N PRO A 300 6.19 -18.11 8.34
CA PRO A 300 5.84 -18.76 7.07
C PRO A 300 4.59 -19.65 7.14
N ALA A 301 4.37 -20.32 8.28
CA ALA A 301 3.32 -21.34 8.48
C ALA A 301 1.89 -20.79 8.60
N GLU A 302 1.73 -19.48 8.79
CA GLU A 302 0.41 -18.81 8.94
C GLU A 302 0.06 -17.93 7.74
N SER A 303 0.88 -17.94 6.68
CA SER A 303 0.69 -17.11 5.51
C SER A 303 -0.70 -17.32 4.88
N LEU A 304 -1.40 -16.22 4.58
CA LEU A 304 -2.70 -16.26 3.90
C LEU A 304 -2.64 -17.04 2.60
N THR A 305 -1.54 -16.93 1.87
CA THR A 305 -1.30 -17.73 0.66
C THR A 305 -1.24 -19.23 0.98
N GLN A 306 -0.63 -19.61 2.10
CA GLN A 306 -0.61 -21.00 2.55
C GLN A 306 -1.99 -21.46 3.04
N ILE A 307 -2.78 -20.59 3.69
CA ILE A 307 -4.15 -20.88 4.11
C ILE A 307 -5.06 -21.11 2.90
N LEU A 308 -4.91 -20.31 1.84
CA LEU A 308 -5.64 -20.48 0.59
C LEU A 308 -5.18 -21.74 -0.17
N ARG A 309 -3.88 -22.05 -0.15
CA ARG A 309 -3.32 -23.27 -0.78
C ARG A 309 -3.72 -24.55 -0.07
N ASN A 310 -3.71 -24.53 1.26
CA ASN A 310 -3.98 -25.66 2.13
C ASN A 310 -5.39 -25.55 2.72
N SER A 311 -6.40 -25.37 1.86
CA SER A 311 -7.80 -25.37 2.26
C SER A 311 -8.01 -26.53 3.23
N ALA A 312 -8.38 -26.23 4.48
CA ALA A 312 -8.44 -27.24 5.52
C ALA A 312 -9.32 -28.42 5.07
N PRO A 313 -8.99 -29.67 5.41
CA PRO A 313 -9.81 -30.82 5.02
C PRO A 313 -11.27 -30.58 5.38
N GLY A 314 -12.16 -30.55 4.36
CA GLY A 314 -13.59 -30.30 4.52
C GLY A 314 -14.09 -28.88 4.25
N VAL A 315 -13.25 -27.95 3.80
CA VAL A 315 -13.67 -26.59 3.40
C VAL A 315 -13.69 -26.47 1.87
N ASP A 316 -14.87 -26.52 1.27
CA ASP A 316 -15.07 -26.25 -0.16
C ASP A 316 -15.13 -24.73 -0.37
N LEU A 317 -14.01 -24.12 -0.78
CA LEU A 317 -13.92 -22.68 -1.04
C LEU A 317 -14.12 -22.40 -2.51
N ASN A 318 -14.97 -21.43 -2.82
CA ASN A 318 -15.01 -20.83 -4.15
C ASN A 318 -14.00 -19.68 -4.22
N HIS A 319 -12.82 -19.92 -4.81
CA HIS A 319 -11.74 -18.92 -4.83
C HIS A 319 -12.09 -17.65 -5.62
N LYS A 320 -13.08 -17.68 -6.53
CA LYS A 320 -13.64 -16.49 -7.18
C LYS A 320 -14.35 -15.57 -6.19
N GLN A 321 -15.12 -16.17 -5.28
CA GLN A 321 -15.80 -15.43 -4.21
C GLN A 321 -14.80 -14.93 -3.18
N VAL A 322 -13.79 -15.75 -2.84
CA VAL A 322 -12.69 -15.33 -1.98
C VAL A 322 -11.95 -14.13 -2.55
N TYR A 323 -11.58 -14.17 -3.85
CA TYR A 323 -10.96 -13.04 -4.53
C TYR A 323 -11.83 -11.77 -4.45
N THR A 324 -13.11 -11.89 -4.80
CA THR A 324 -14.04 -10.75 -4.79
C THR A 324 -14.21 -10.16 -3.39
N TRP A 325 -14.27 -11.02 -2.38
CA TRP A 325 -14.35 -10.61 -0.99
C TRP A 325 -13.06 -9.93 -0.53
N LEU A 326 -11.89 -10.53 -0.77
CA LEU A 326 -10.57 -9.96 -0.43
C LEU A 326 -10.36 -8.60 -1.10
N ASP A 327 -10.69 -8.48 -2.38
CA ASP A 327 -10.61 -7.21 -3.11
C ASP A 327 -11.47 -6.14 -2.43
N SER A 328 -12.68 -6.50 -2.01
CA SER A 328 -13.59 -5.58 -1.35
C SER A 328 -13.15 -5.17 0.06
N VAL A 329 -12.72 -6.12 0.92
CA VAL A 329 -12.44 -5.83 2.33
C VAL A 329 -11.05 -5.22 2.56
N THR A 330 -10.11 -5.43 1.64
CA THR A 330 -8.75 -4.87 1.73
C THR A 330 -8.58 -3.56 0.96
N LYS A 331 -9.60 -3.10 0.25
CA LYS A 331 -9.54 -1.86 -0.54
C LYS A 331 -9.31 -0.65 0.39
N PRO A 332 -8.32 0.21 0.11
CA PRO A 332 -8.18 1.49 0.79
C PRO A 332 -9.45 2.32 0.56
N LYS A 333 -10.11 2.74 1.64
CA LYS A 333 -11.35 3.52 1.59
C LYS A 333 -11.37 4.54 2.72
N TYR A 334 -11.77 5.76 2.39
CA TYR A 334 -12.14 6.78 3.37
C TYR A 334 -13.29 6.27 4.27
N GLY A 335 -13.17 6.52 5.58
CA GLY A 335 -14.12 6.07 6.59
C GLY A 335 -14.06 4.57 6.87
N LEU A 336 -12.95 3.89 6.58
CA LEU A 336 -12.74 2.51 7.02
C LEU A 336 -12.70 2.48 8.55
N GLU A 337 -13.62 1.77 9.19
CA GLU A 337 -13.71 1.72 10.67
C GLU A 337 -13.12 0.45 11.30
N ASP A 338 -12.82 -0.61 10.53
CA ASP A 338 -12.30 -1.87 11.08
C ASP A 338 -10.77 -1.79 11.29
N PRO A 339 -10.27 -1.74 12.55
CA PRO A 339 -8.84 -1.61 12.82
C PRO A 339 -8.01 -2.82 12.34
N THR A 340 -8.64 -3.99 12.19
CA THR A 340 -8.00 -5.21 11.69
C THR A 340 -7.69 -5.10 10.20
N LEU A 341 -8.56 -4.44 9.45
CA LEU A 341 -8.44 -4.26 8.00
C LEU A 341 -7.63 -3.03 7.61
N MET A 342 -7.54 -2.02 8.48
CA MET A 342 -6.80 -0.79 8.17
C MET A 342 -5.33 -1.02 7.80
N GLY A 343 -4.63 -1.91 8.51
CA GLY A 343 -3.22 -2.16 8.24
C GLY A 343 -2.99 -2.81 6.87
N ILE A 344 -3.86 -3.77 6.49
CA ILE A 344 -3.79 -4.40 5.15
C ILE A 344 -4.23 -3.43 4.04
N ALA A 345 -5.21 -2.56 4.31
CA ALA A 345 -5.58 -1.48 3.40
C ALA A 345 -4.40 -0.51 3.18
N ASN A 346 -3.69 -0.13 4.25
CA ASN A 346 -2.50 0.70 4.12
C ASN A 346 -1.40 0.00 3.32
N ARG A 347 -1.16 -1.28 3.60
CA ARG A 347 -0.17 -2.09 2.89
C ARG A 347 -0.49 -2.17 1.40
N ARG A 348 -1.75 -2.43 1.03
CA ARG A 348 -2.20 -2.47 -0.37
C ARG A 348 -1.96 -1.13 -1.08
N ARG A 349 -2.26 -0.01 -0.41
CA ARG A 349 -1.98 1.35 -0.93
C ARG A 349 -0.48 1.57 -1.16
N ILE A 350 0.35 1.24 -0.17
CA ILE A 350 1.81 1.39 -0.26
C ILE A 350 2.36 0.49 -1.37
N TRP A 351 1.84 -0.73 -1.50
CA TRP A 351 2.24 -1.65 -2.57
C TRP A 351 2.03 -1.04 -3.95
N GLY A 352 0.91 -0.36 -4.20
CA GLY A 352 0.66 0.35 -5.46
C GLY A 352 1.73 1.39 -5.78
N ALA A 353 2.15 2.19 -4.79
CA ALA A 353 3.26 3.14 -4.95
C ALA A 353 4.61 2.43 -5.20
N CYS A 354 4.84 1.29 -4.54
CA CYS A 354 6.03 0.46 -4.79
C CYS A 354 6.04 -0.13 -6.21
N GLU A 355 4.90 -0.48 -6.79
CA GLU A 355 4.83 -1.00 -8.16
C GLU A 355 5.24 0.05 -9.20
N GLU A 356 4.92 1.32 -8.97
CA GLU A 356 5.41 2.43 -9.81
C GLU A 356 6.93 2.57 -9.73
N LEU A 357 7.50 2.55 -8.52
CA LEU A 357 8.95 2.55 -8.32
C LEU A 357 9.62 1.34 -8.99
N ALA A 358 9.01 0.16 -8.83
CA ALA A 358 9.54 -1.08 -9.37
C ALA A 358 9.53 -1.10 -10.90
N LYS A 359 8.57 -0.43 -11.57
CA LYS A 359 8.59 -0.22 -13.02
C LYS A 359 9.82 0.60 -13.45
N GLY A 360 10.09 1.71 -12.76
CA GLY A 360 11.26 2.56 -13.03
C GLY A 360 12.58 1.81 -12.81
N TYR A 361 12.69 1.12 -11.67
CA TYR A 361 13.85 0.30 -11.32
C TYR A 361 14.14 -0.78 -12.39
N ARG A 362 13.11 -1.54 -12.79
CA ARG A 362 13.27 -2.60 -13.79
C ARG A 362 13.67 -2.05 -15.17
N ALA A 363 13.16 -0.88 -15.56
CA ALA A 363 13.52 -0.25 -16.83
C ALA A 363 15.01 0.14 -16.89
N VAL A 364 15.55 0.68 -15.79
CA VAL A 364 16.97 1.06 -15.71
C VAL A 364 17.86 -0.18 -15.56
N ALA A 365 17.49 -1.13 -14.69
CA ALA A 365 18.27 -2.35 -14.46
C ALA A 365 18.41 -3.21 -15.73
N VAL A 366 17.35 -3.31 -16.55
CA VAL A 366 17.43 -4.00 -17.86
C VAL A 366 18.34 -3.26 -18.83
N SER A 367 18.29 -1.92 -18.85
CA SER A 367 19.14 -1.11 -19.74
C SER A 367 20.62 -1.17 -19.37
N ALA A 368 20.96 -1.43 -18.11
CA ALA A 368 22.34 -1.60 -17.65
C ALA A 368 22.92 -3.00 -17.93
N ALA A 369 22.06 -3.99 -18.21
CA ALA A 369 22.44 -5.38 -18.49
C ALA A 369 22.55 -5.69 -20.00
N ALA A 370 22.04 -4.80 -20.86
CA ALA A 370 22.17 -4.85 -22.32
C ALA A 370 23.39 -4.04 -22.78
#